data_AF-A0A962K4Z3-F1
#
_entry.id   AF-A0A962K4Z3-F1
#
_cell.length_a   1.000
_cell.length_b   1.000
_cell.length_c   1.000
_cell.angle_alpha   90.00
_cell.angle_beta   90.00
_cell.angle_gamma   90.00
#
_symmetry.space_group_name_H-M   'P 1'
#
loop_
_entity.id
_entity.type
_entity.pdbx_description
1 polymer ?
#
loop_
_entity_poly.entity_id
_entity_poly.type
_entity_poly.pdbx_seq_one_letter_code
_entity_poly.pdbx_strand_id
1 'polypeptide(L)'
;MNLLIKTNIALLLLTCFIPLTRGQTDAPPAYPRDGAVRMLENERVIVWDISWLKQDYPVHRHRYDHAGVYYSPGDRLITSSTGEAREVQTPAWNISFQLAGVTHSESGISDAPLRAVFIQIKTPVTGAVVSNASLPRFPDDGPLDRRSNERVRVWEYNGGLLSVAAAGNSAHYHGHDAVVVWFDADNGPNVHFVSRGSVHDNDIPTAAQRVFVFEIL
;
A
#
# COMPACT_ATOMS: atom_id res chain seq x y z
N MET A 1 61.71 49.52 41.04
CA MET A 1 61.30 49.25 39.64
C MET A 1 60.88 47.80 39.56
N ASN A 2 59.58 47.51 39.55
CA ASN A 2 58.99 46.30 38.96
C ASN A 2 57.46 46.45 38.95
N LEU A 3 56.92 46.23 37.76
CA LEU A 3 55.61 46.60 37.26
C LEU A 3 54.64 45.43 37.48
N LEU A 4 53.55 45.60 38.23
CA LEU A 4 52.48 44.59 38.29
C LEU A 4 51.46 44.85 37.17
N ILE A 5 51.40 43.89 36.24
CA ILE A 5 50.51 43.86 35.08
C ILE A 5 49.07 43.55 35.55
N LYS A 6 48.11 44.40 35.16
CA LYS A 6 46.68 44.15 35.33
C LYS A 6 46.17 43.31 34.16
N THR A 7 45.65 42.11 34.44
CA THR A 7 45.05 41.24 33.42
C THR A 7 43.53 41.45 33.41
N ASN A 8 43.00 41.98 32.29
CA ASN A 8 41.57 42.06 32.02
C ASN A 8 41.05 40.69 31.57
N ILE A 9 40.04 40.17 32.25
CA ILE A 9 39.31 38.96 31.84
C ILE A 9 38.18 39.38 30.90
N ALA A 10 38.29 38.99 29.63
CA ALA A 10 37.20 39.08 28.66
C ALA A 10 36.28 37.86 28.82
N LEU A 11 35.01 38.10 29.14
CA LEU A 11 33.97 37.08 29.27
C LEU A 11 33.47 36.67 27.88
N LEU A 12 33.84 35.46 27.43
CA LEU A 12 33.36 34.88 26.18
C LEU A 12 31.98 34.25 26.43
N LEU A 13 30.91 34.87 25.93
CA LEU A 13 29.55 34.32 25.93
C LEU A 13 29.48 33.17 24.91
N LEU A 14 29.49 31.94 25.41
CA LEU A 14 29.30 30.73 24.61
C LEU A 14 27.79 30.56 24.31
N THR A 15 27.34 31.00 23.14
CA THR A 15 25.98 30.71 22.65
C THR A 15 25.89 29.24 22.24
N CYS A 16 25.31 28.44 23.12
CA CYS A 16 25.00 27.04 22.85
C CYS A 16 23.85 26.97 21.83
N PHE A 17 24.18 26.74 20.56
CA PHE A 17 23.18 26.31 19.57
C PHE A 17 22.77 24.88 19.96
N ILE A 18 21.64 24.74 20.63
CA ILE A 18 20.97 23.45 20.80
C ILE A 18 20.29 23.16 19.46
N PRO A 19 20.75 22.21 18.63
CA PRO A 19 19.92 21.72 17.55
C PRO A 19 18.65 21.15 18.19
N LEU A 20 17.51 21.80 17.93
CA LEU A 20 16.20 21.20 18.11
C LEU A 20 16.12 20.04 17.11
N THR A 21 16.64 18.88 17.50
CA THR A 21 16.19 17.62 16.93
C THR A 21 14.72 17.53 17.28
N ARG A 22 13.84 17.93 16.33
CA ARG A 22 12.44 17.53 16.36
C ARG A 22 12.47 16.00 16.35
N GLY A 23 12.39 15.39 17.53
CA GLY A 23 12.13 13.98 17.66
C GLY A 23 10.89 13.71 16.83
N GLN A 24 11.04 12.85 15.82
CA GLN A 24 9.94 12.42 14.98
C GLN A 24 8.99 11.66 15.91
N THR A 25 7.98 12.36 16.43
CA THR A 25 6.96 11.75 17.26
C THR A 25 6.31 10.65 16.43
N ASP A 26 6.16 9.48 17.05
CA ASP A 26 5.64 8.32 16.36
C ASP A 26 4.15 8.52 16.05
N ALA A 27 3.85 9.09 14.87
CA ALA A 27 2.50 9.44 14.45
C ALA A 27 1.57 8.21 14.45
N PRO A 28 0.26 8.37 14.71
CA PRO A 28 -0.67 7.24 14.71
C PRO A 28 -0.67 6.48 13.37
N PRO A 29 -1.12 5.21 13.34
CA PRO A 29 -1.26 4.47 12.09
C PRO A 29 -2.26 5.14 11.15
N ALA A 30 -2.11 4.90 9.84
CA ALA A 30 -3.00 5.43 8.81
C ALA A 30 -4.45 4.93 8.92
N TYR A 31 -4.64 3.70 9.43
CA TYR A 31 -5.92 3.01 9.57
C TYR A 31 -6.00 2.35 10.96
N PRO A 32 -7.19 2.18 11.53
CA PRO A 32 -8.50 2.62 11.02
C PRO A 32 -8.66 4.16 11.05
N ARG A 33 -9.52 4.68 10.16
CA ARG A 33 -9.94 6.10 10.12
C ARG A 33 -11.29 6.23 9.42
N ASP A 34 -11.90 7.41 9.48
CA ASP A 34 -13.09 7.73 8.70
C ASP A 34 -12.85 7.51 7.20
N GLY A 35 -13.82 6.87 6.56
CA GLY A 35 -13.73 6.43 5.17
C GLY A 35 -12.92 5.15 4.94
N ALA A 36 -12.37 4.48 5.96
CA ALA A 36 -11.66 3.21 5.80
C ALA A 36 -12.40 2.05 6.50
N VAL A 37 -12.78 1.03 5.71
CA VAL A 37 -13.44 -0.19 6.17
C VAL A 37 -12.47 -1.36 6.05
N ARG A 38 -12.29 -2.11 7.13
CA ARG A 38 -11.47 -3.34 7.11
C ARG A 38 -12.27 -4.46 6.45
N MET A 39 -11.78 -4.95 5.32
CA MET A 39 -12.42 -6.04 4.58
C MET A 39 -11.93 -7.41 5.02
N LEU A 40 -10.63 -7.53 5.32
CA LEU A 40 -9.99 -8.77 5.73
C LEU A 40 -8.81 -8.47 6.65
N GLU A 41 -8.55 -9.35 7.62
CA GLU A 41 -7.33 -9.32 8.43
C GLU A 41 -6.94 -10.74 8.81
N ASN A 42 -5.66 -11.07 8.65
CA ASN A 42 -5.06 -12.30 9.14
C ASN A 42 -3.63 -12.03 9.65
N GLU A 43 -2.84 -13.06 9.90
CA GLU A 43 -1.46 -12.92 10.38
C GLU A 43 -0.51 -12.27 9.35
N ARG A 44 -0.84 -12.34 8.05
CA ARG A 44 -0.02 -11.87 6.93
C ARG A 44 -0.36 -10.46 6.49
N VAL A 45 -1.65 -10.13 6.43
CA VAL A 45 -2.15 -8.89 5.80
C VAL A 45 -3.32 -8.26 6.56
N ILE A 46 -3.53 -6.97 6.30
CA ILE A 46 -4.80 -6.26 6.53
C ILE A 46 -5.23 -5.68 5.19
N VAL A 47 -6.49 -5.86 4.82
CA VAL A 47 -7.05 -5.29 3.59
C VAL A 47 -8.13 -4.27 3.95
N TRP A 48 -8.00 -3.07 3.40
CA TRP A 48 -8.87 -1.93 3.65
C TRP A 48 -9.54 -1.47 2.35
N ASP A 49 -10.87 -1.29 2.37
CA ASP A 49 -11.58 -0.44 1.41
C ASP A 49 -11.54 1.00 1.92
N ILE A 50 -10.95 1.89 1.12
CA ILE A 50 -10.62 3.25 1.52
C ILE A 50 -11.35 4.24 0.62
N SER A 51 -11.96 5.22 1.26
CA SER A 51 -12.49 6.45 0.69
C SER A 51 -11.70 7.63 1.23
N TRP A 52 -11.16 8.47 0.34
CA TRP A 52 -10.72 9.82 0.72
C TRP A 52 -11.91 10.76 0.59
N LEU A 53 -12.72 10.84 1.65
CA LEU A 53 -13.75 11.86 1.81
C LEU A 53 -13.14 13.27 1.69
N LYS A 54 -13.96 14.24 1.27
CA LYS A 54 -13.57 15.65 1.10
C LYS A 54 -13.32 16.34 2.45
N GLN A 55 -12.19 16.02 3.07
CA GLN A 55 -11.76 16.48 4.38
C GLN A 55 -10.24 16.31 4.56
N ASP A 56 -9.70 16.94 5.59
CA ASP A 56 -8.33 16.74 6.05
C ASP A 56 -8.22 15.52 6.96
N TYR A 57 -7.19 14.70 6.75
CA TYR A 57 -6.85 13.59 7.66
C TYR A 57 -5.64 13.96 8.54
N PRO A 58 -5.61 13.51 9.81
CA PRO A 58 -4.46 13.73 10.68
C PRO A 58 -3.16 13.18 10.09
N VAL A 59 -2.03 13.77 10.51
CA VAL A 59 -0.71 13.22 10.25
C VAL A 59 -0.63 11.79 10.78
N HIS A 60 -0.19 10.88 9.93
CA HIS A 60 -0.12 9.45 10.23
C HIS A 60 1.16 8.82 9.65
N ARG A 61 1.46 7.62 10.14
CA ARG A 61 2.60 6.82 9.70
C ARG A 61 2.11 5.48 9.14
N HIS A 62 2.58 5.14 7.95
CA HIS A 62 2.37 3.81 7.37
C HIS A 62 3.23 2.80 8.13
N ARG A 63 2.61 1.92 8.92
CA ARG A 63 3.35 0.96 9.78
C ARG A 63 3.86 -0.25 9.01
N TYR A 64 3.19 -0.56 7.92
CA TYR A 64 3.48 -1.67 7.05
C TYR A 64 3.72 -1.16 5.64
N ASP A 65 4.45 -1.94 4.86
CA ASP A 65 4.43 -1.78 3.41
C ASP A 65 3.00 -2.00 2.94
N HIS A 66 2.58 -1.25 1.93
CA HIS A 66 1.30 -1.50 1.30
C HIS A 66 1.36 -1.46 -0.22
N ALA A 67 0.49 -2.27 -0.81
CA ALA A 67 0.17 -2.26 -2.22
C ALA A 67 -1.34 -2.18 -2.38
N GLY A 68 -1.83 -1.76 -3.54
CA GLY A 68 -3.26 -1.77 -3.78
C GLY A 68 -3.66 -1.16 -5.11
N VAL A 69 -4.96 -1.10 -5.33
CA VAL A 69 -5.56 -0.57 -6.55
C VAL A 69 -6.58 0.51 -6.20
N TYR A 70 -6.51 1.64 -6.92
CA TYR A 70 -7.59 2.63 -6.92
C TYR A 70 -8.70 2.16 -7.86
N TYR A 71 -9.96 2.22 -7.48
CA TYR A 71 -11.08 1.74 -8.32
C TYR A 71 -12.12 2.83 -8.64
N SER A 72 -11.99 4.00 -8.00
CA SER A 72 -12.65 5.24 -8.44
C SER A 72 -11.60 6.33 -8.49
N PRO A 73 -11.62 7.24 -9.49
CA PRO A 73 -10.63 8.29 -9.60
C PRO A 73 -10.87 9.37 -8.55
N GLY A 74 -9.88 10.21 -8.32
CA GLY A 74 -10.02 11.39 -7.47
C GLY A 74 -8.68 12.01 -7.11
N ASP A 75 -8.79 13.15 -6.46
CA ASP A 75 -7.68 14.05 -6.20
C ASP A 75 -7.42 14.13 -4.70
N ARG A 76 -6.14 14.26 -4.36
CA ARG A 76 -5.68 14.43 -2.99
C ARG A 76 -4.69 15.57 -2.90
N LEU A 77 -4.66 16.23 -1.74
CA LEU A 77 -3.50 17.00 -1.31
C LEU A 77 -2.66 16.11 -0.39
N ILE A 78 -1.39 15.89 -0.69
CA ILE A 78 -0.48 15.13 0.16
C ILE A 78 0.56 16.08 0.74
N THR A 79 0.60 16.16 2.08
CA THR A 79 1.52 17.03 2.82
C THR A 79 2.56 16.22 3.56
N SER A 80 3.83 16.43 3.22
CA SER A 80 4.97 15.75 3.85
C SER A 80 5.14 16.15 5.32
N SER A 81 5.97 15.42 6.07
CA SER A 81 6.34 15.78 7.44
C SER A 81 7.10 17.11 7.54
N THR A 82 7.63 17.64 6.43
CA THR A 82 8.30 18.94 6.38
C THR A 82 7.36 20.09 5.98
N GLY A 83 6.08 19.79 5.72
CA GLY A 83 5.05 20.78 5.38
C GLY A 83 4.92 21.08 3.89
N GLU A 84 5.70 20.42 3.02
CA GLU A 84 5.54 20.54 1.57
C GLU A 84 4.27 19.80 1.13
N ALA A 85 3.37 20.51 0.45
CA ALA A 85 2.11 19.98 -0.04
C ALA A 85 2.11 19.87 -1.56
N ARG A 86 1.56 18.78 -2.08
CA ARG A 86 1.36 18.58 -3.52
C ARG A 86 -0.03 18.04 -3.82
N GLU A 87 -0.63 18.55 -4.88
CA GLU A 87 -1.86 17.99 -5.42
C GLU A 87 -1.53 16.75 -6.26
N VAL A 88 -2.32 15.69 -6.09
CA VAL A 88 -2.13 14.41 -6.76
C VAL A 88 -3.45 13.96 -7.35
N GLN A 89 -3.53 13.96 -8.68
CA GLN A 89 -4.64 13.39 -9.43
C GLN A 89 -4.41 11.90 -9.62
N THR A 90 -5.37 11.08 -9.21
CA THR A 90 -5.24 9.62 -9.26
C THR A 90 -6.32 9.02 -10.17
N PRO A 91 -5.96 8.43 -11.31
CA PRO A 91 -6.93 7.73 -12.15
C PRO A 91 -7.37 6.41 -11.52
N ALA A 92 -8.58 5.97 -11.86
CA ALA A 92 -9.04 4.62 -11.53
C ALA A 92 -8.14 3.56 -12.17
N TRP A 93 -8.09 2.41 -11.52
CA TRP A 93 -7.32 1.21 -11.86
C TRP A 93 -5.80 1.37 -11.79
N ASN A 94 -5.33 2.49 -11.24
CA ASN A 94 -3.90 2.68 -10.98
C ASN A 94 -3.46 1.81 -9.78
N ILE A 95 -2.24 1.25 -9.86
CA ILE A 95 -1.63 0.49 -8.77
C ILE A 95 -0.76 1.40 -7.92
N SER A 96 -0.90 1.30 -6.60
CA SER A 96 -0.07 2.00 -5.62
C SER A 96 0.89 1.03 -4.95
N PHE A 97 2.13 1.48 -4.74
CA PHE A 97 3.07 0.87 -3.81
C PHE A 97 3.58 1.93 -2.87
N GLN A 98 3.69 1.62 -1.58
CA GLN A 98 4.37 2.52 -0.66
C GLN A 98 5.00 1.78 0.52
N LEU A 99 6.15 2.31 0.93
CA LEU A 99 6.97 1.77 1.99
C LEU A 99 6.39 2.07 3.38
N ALA A 100 6.64 1.15 4.30
CA ALA A 100 6.53 1.39 5.72
C ALA A 100 7.42 2.57 6.13
N GLY A 101 7.01 3.27 7.18
CA GLY A 101 7.74 4.37 7.77
C GLY A 101 7.58 5.71 7.05
N VAL A 102 6.76 5.79 5.99
CA VAL A 102 6.35 7.08 5.42
C VAL A 102 5.39 7.76 6.40
N THR A 103 5.71 9.00 6.78
CA THR A 103 4.86 9.87 7.61
C THR A 103 4.41 11.06 6.78
N HIS A 104 3.09 11.24 6.68
CA HIS A 104 2.46 12.35 5.96
C HIS A 104 1.06 12.63 6.50
N SER A 105 0.43 13.68 6.01
CA SER A 105 -1.03 13.85 6.05
C SER A 105 -1.56 13.91 4.63
N GLU A 106 -2.84 13.61 4.47
CA GLU A 106 -3.53 13.68 3.19
C GLU A 106 -4.86 14.40 3.39
N SER A 107 -5.38 15.01 2.34
CA SER A 107 -6.74 15.53 2.27
C SER A 107 -7.40 15.00 1.01
N GLY A 108 -8.65 14.54 1.10
CA GLY A 108 -9.47 14.35 -0.09
C GLY A 108 -9.99 15.71 -0.54
N ILE A 109 -9.85 16.04 -1.82
CA ILE A 109 -10.23 17.37 -2.34
C ILE A 109 -11.29 17.30 -3.45
N SER A 110 -11.55 16.13 -4.01
CA SER A 110 -12.64 15.90 -4.98
C SER A 110 -14.01 15.82 -4.31
N ASP A 111 -15.07 16.19 -5.05
CA ASP A 111 -16.46 16.04 -4.59
C ASP A 111 -16.88 14.57 -4.50
N ALA A 112 -16.53 13.77 -5.52
CA ALA A 112 -16.62 12.32 -5.45
C ALA A 112 -15.33 11.78 -4.79
N PRO A 113 -15.41 10.95 -3.74
CA PRO A 113 -14.22 10.43 -3.06
C PRO A 113 -13.37 9.56 -4.00
N LEU A 114 -12.05 9.74 -3.93
CA LEU A 114 -11.10 8.73 -4.40
C LEU A 114 -11.36 7.42 -3.64
N ARG A 115 -11.35 6.28 -4.34
CA ARG A 115 -11.57 4.96 -3.73
C ARG A 115 -10.44 3.99 -4.04
N ALA A 116 -10.03 3.20 -3.06
CA ALA A 116 -9.00 2.17 -3.23
C ALA A 116 -9.21 0.95 -2.34
N VAL A 117 -8.65 -0.19 -2.76
CA VAL A 117 -8.39 -1.33 -1.89
C VAL A 117 -6.90 -1.40 -1.64
N PHE A 118 -6.48 -1.19 -0.39
CA PHE A 118 -5.07 -1.32 0.02
C PHE A 118 -4.85 -2.53 0.92
N ILE A 119 -3.73 -3.18 0.67
CA ILE A 119 -3.24 -4.37 1.36
C ILE A 119 -2.00 -3.95 2.15
N GLN A 120 -2.13 -3.87 3.46
CA GLN A 120 -1.01 -3.70 4.39
C GLN A 120 -0.37 -5.07 4.66
N ILE A 121 0.93 -5.18 4.43
CA ILE A 121 1.69 -6.43 4.56
C ILE A 121 2.35 -6.47 5.95
N LYS A 122 1.78 -7.26 6.87
CA LYS A 122 2.27 -7.36 8.26
C LYS A 122 3.59 -8.09 8.36
N THR A 123 3.73 -9.17 7.58
CA THR A 123 4.90 -10.04 7.62
C THR A 123 5.13 -10.61 6.22
N PRO A 124 6.06 -10.05 5.43
CA PRO A 124 6.44 -10.65 4.17
C PRO A 124 7.11 -12.00 4.45
N VAL A 125 6.86 -12.99 3.60
CA VAL A 125 7.46 -14.31 3.73
C VAL A 125 8.38 -14.56 2.56
N THR A 126 9.67 -14.60 2.85
CA THR A 126 10.67 -14.79 1.80
C THR A 126 10.57 -16.19 1.21
N GLY A 127 10.54 -16.23 -0.13
CA GLY A 127 10.71 -17.45 -0.91
C GLY A 127 9.41 -18.16 -1.25
N ALA A 128 9.31 -18.55 -2.53
CA ALA A 128 8.18 -19.33 -3.02
C ALA A 128 8.21 -20.75 -2.45
N VAL A 129 7.04 -21.27 -2.09
CA VAL A 129 6.85 -22.71 -1.91
C VAL A 129 6.86 -23.35 -3.30
N VAL A 130 7.69 -24.36 -3.47
CA VAL A 130 7.65 -25.22 -4.66
C VAL A 130 6.68 -26.35 -4.34
N SER A 131 5.63 -26.49 -5.14
CA SER A 131 4.71 -27.62 -5.02
C SER A 131 5.34 -28.87 -5.64
N ASN A 132 5.14 -30.03 -5.00
CA ASN A 132 5.50 -31.34 -5.58
C ASN A 132 4.40 -31.86 -6.53
N ALA A 133 3.30 -31.13 -6.69
CA ALA A 133 2.24 -31.49 -7.62
C ALA A 133 2.65 -31.18 -9.08
N SER A 134 2.17 -31.98 -10.03
CA SER A 134 2.35 -31.76 -11.48
C SER A 134 1.54 -30.57 -12.03
N LEU A 135 1.14 -29.64 -11.16
CA LEU A 135 0.32 -28.49 -11.51
C LEU A 135 1.21 -27.29 -11.82
N PRO A 136 0.83 -26.44 -12.78
CA PRO A 136 1.54 -25.21 -13.05
C PRO A 136 1.47 -24.25 -11.86
N ARG A 137 2.47 -23.38 -11.74
CA ARG A 137 2.50 -22.30 -10.75
C ARG A 137 1.69 -21.12 -11.27
N PHE A 138 0.89 -20.50 -10.40
CA PHE A 138 0.23 -19.24 -10.72
C PHE A 138 1.20 -18.06 -10.84
N PRO A 139 0.95 -17.13 -11.78
CA PRO A 139 0.19 -17.35 -13.01
C PRO A 139 1.07 -18.10 -14.01
N ASP A 140 0.45 -18.99 -14.80
CA ASP A 140 1.10 -19.66 -15.93
C ASP A 140 0.79 -18.99 -17.27
N ASP A 141 -0.13 -18.02 -17.26
CA ASP A 141 -0.47 -17.17 -18.38
C ASP A 141 0.29 -15.83 -18.36
N GLY A 142 0.19 -15.08 -19.47
CA GLY A 142 0.84 -13.80 -19.65
C GLY A 142 -0.13 -12.63 -19.50
N PRO A 143 -0.45 -12.16 -18.28
CA PRO A 143 -1.17 -10.90 -18.12
C PRO A 143 -0.29 -9.73 -18.57
N LEU A 144 -0.92 -8.81 -19.32
CA LEU A 144 -0.29 -7.73 -20.09
C LEU A 144 0.26 -6.58 -19.22
N ASP A 145 -0.28 -6.37 -18.02
CA ASP A 145 0.16 -5.30 -17.11
C ASP A 145 0.77 -5.89 -15.83
N ARG A 146 2.08 -6.15 -15.90
CA ARG A 146 2.89 -6.45 -14.71
C ARG A 146 3.31 -5.15 -14.07
N ARG A 147 2.54 -4.66 -13.10
CA ARG A 147 3.04 -3.66 -12.15
C ARG A 147 3.59 -4.41 -10.97
N SER A 148 4.90 -4.32 -10.76
CA SER A 148 5.60 -5.11 -9.74
C SER A 148 6.73 -4.32 -9.13
N ASN A 149 7.08 -4.67 -7.90
CA ASN A 149 8.32 -4.27 -7.25
C ASN A 149 8.97 -5.50 -6.59
N GLU A 150 10.00 -5.29 -5.78
CA GLU A 150 10.72 -6.36 -5.10
C GLU A 150 9.89 -7.10 -4.02
N ARG A 151 8.70 -6.64 -3.68
CA ARG A 151 7.84 -7.16 -2.60
C ARG A 151 6.47 -7.66 -3.07
N VAL A 152 5.98 -7.14 -4.19
CA VAL A 152 4.63 -7.47 -4.69
C VAL A 152 4.64 -7.58 -6.20
N ARG A 153 4.03 -8.64 -6.73
CA ARG A 153 3.63 -8.72 -8.13
C ARG A 153 2.13 -8.54 -8.23
N VAL A 154 1.71 -7.78 -9.23
CA VAL A 154 0.30 -7.53 -9.49
C VAL A 154 -0.03 -7.98 -10.90
N TRP A 155 -1.12 -8.72 -11.01
CA TRP A 155 -1.72 -9.10 -12.28
C TRP A 155 -3.14 -8.56 -12.35
N GLU A 156 -3.50 -8.04 -13.52
CA GLU A 156 -4.84 -7.54 -13.80
C GLU A 156 -5.51 -8.41 -14.86
N TYR A 157 -6.75 -8.80 -14.59
CA TYR A 157 -7.65 -9.48 -15.53
C TYR A 157 -8.90 -8.62 -15.71
N ASN A 158 -9.22 -8.25 -16.96
CA ASN A 158 -10.37 -7.41 -17.30
C ASN A 158 -11.04 -7.85 -18.62
N GLY A 159 -12.34 -7.57 -18.78
CA GLY A 159 -13.06 -7.79 -20.04
C GLY A 159 -12.83 -9.16 -20.69
N GLY A 160 -12.37 -9.17 -21.94
CA GLY A 160 -12.08 -10.41 -22.69
C GLY A 160 -11.00 -11.30 -22.05
N LEU A 161 -10.09 -10.74 -21.24
CA LEU A 161 -9.08 -11.52 -20.52
C LEU A 161 -9.70 -12.36 -19.41
N LEU A 162 -10.79 -11.89 -18.79
CA LEU A 162 -11.51 -12.70 -17.82
C LEU A 162 -12.13 -13.92 -18.49
N SER A 163 -12.60 -13.80 -19.73
CA SER A 163 -13.08 -14.95 -20.48
C SER A 163 -11.97 -15.95 -20.83
N VAL A 164 -10.74 -15.47 -21.08
CA VAL A 164 -9.57 -16.34 -21.33
C VAL A 164 -9.08 -16.99 -20.03
N ALA A 165 -8.98 -16.24 -18.94
CA ALA A 165 -8.60 -16.76 -17.63
C ALA A 165 -9.64 -17.76 -17.09
N ALA A 166 -10.93 -17.46 -17.24
CA ALA A 166 -12.03 -18.37 -16.89
C ALA A 166 -12.12 -19.58 -17.85
N ALA A 167 -11.67 -19.47 -19.09
CA ALA A 167 -11.53 -20.61 -20.01
C ALA A 167 -10.25 -21.43 -19.73
N GLY A 168 -9.22 -20.79 -19.17
CA GLY A 168 -7.94 -21.37 -18.76
C GLY A 168 -7.95 -21.97 -17.35
N ASN A 169 -9.13 -22.34 -16.84
CA ASN A 169 -9.45 -22.84 -15.50
C ASN A 169 -8.78 -24.20 -15.14
N SER A 170 -7.48 -24.31 -15.39
CA SER A 170 -6.66 -25.44 -15.00
C SER A 170 -6.22 -25.23 -13.57
N ALA A 171 -6.33 -26.29 -12.78
CA ALA A 171 -5.81 -26.29 -11.42
C ALA A 171 -4.34 -25.85 -11.43
N HIS A 172 -4.01 -24.87 -10.59
CA HIS A 172 -2.67 -24.33 -10.43
C HIS A 172 -2.36 -24.16 -8.94
N TYR A 173 -1.09 -23.94 -8.60
CA TYR A 173 -0.70 -23.66 -7.22
C TYR A 173 -0.12 -22.25 -7.06
N HIS A 174 -0.39 -21.65 -5.91
CA HIS A 174 0.18 -20.34 -5.54
C HIS A 174 1.54 -20.54 -4.86
N GLY A 175 2.61 -20.01 -5.46
CA GLY A 175 3.97 -20.12 -4.88
C GLY A 175 4.17 -19.23 -3.66
N HIS A 176 3.43 -18.12 -3.58
CA HIS A 176 3.47 -17.15 -2.49
C HIS A 176 2.06 -16.88 -1.94
N ASP A 177 2.00 -16.17 -0.82
CA ASP A 177 0.73 -15.67 -0.32
C ASP A 177 0.21 -14.63 -1.32
N ALA A 178 -1.10 -14.61 -1.59
CA ALA A 178 -1.70 -13.66 -2.50
C ALA A 178 -2.99 -13.06 -1.94
N VAL A 179 -3.31 -11.84 -2.38
CA VAL A 179 -4.62 -11.25 -2.18
C VAL A 179 -5.27 -11.06 -3.55
N VAL A 180 -6.42 -11.68 -3.73
CA VAL A 180 -7.28 -11.49 -4.89
C VAL A 180 -8.27 -10.38 -4.55
N VAL A 181 -8.34 -9.36 -5.39
CA VAL A 181 -9.29 -8.26 -5.30
C VAL A 181 -10.12 -8.25 -6.56
N TRP A 182 -11.44 -8.31 -6.47
CA TRP A 182 -12.31 -8.22 -7.65
C TRP A 182 -13.45 -7.24 -7.47
N PHE A 183 -13.98 -6.79 -8.61
CA PHE A 183 -15.06 -5.82 -8.70
C PHE A 183 -16.18 -6.42 -9.53
N ASP A 184 -17.38 -6.46 -8.97
CA ASP A 184 -18.61 -6.87 -9.63
C ASP A 184 -19.28 -5.68 -10.34
N ALA A 185 -20.44 -5.93 -10.96
CA ALA A 185 -21.19 -4.91 -11.71
C ALA A 185 -21.66 -3.72 -10.85
N ASP A 186 -21.78 -3.94 -9.53
CA ASP A 186 -22.22 -2.94 -8.57
C ASP A 186 -21.03 -2.10 -8.02
N ASN A 187 -19.82 -2.30 -8.55
CA ASN A 187 -18.56 -1.59 -8.25
C ASN A 187 -18.06 -1.71 -6.79
N GLY A 188 -18.59 -2.65 -6.01
CA GLY A 188 -18.05 -2.94 -4.68
C GLY A 188 -16.75 -3.74 -4.78
N PRO A 189 -15.69 -3.40 -4.03
CA PRO A 189 -14.55 -4.28 -3.95
C PRO A 189 -14.94 -5.54 -3.17
N ASN A 190 -14.39 -6.67 -3.61
CA ASN A 190 -14.42 -7.93 -2.91
C ASN A 190 -12.98 -8.43 -2.76
N VAL A 191 -12.70 -9.18 -1.69
CA VAL A 191 -11.33 -9.63 -1.37
C VAL A 191 -11.28 -11.07 -0.91
N HIS A 192 -10.23 -11.77 -1.29
CA HIS A 192 -9.92 -13.11 -0.84
C HIS A 192 -8.41 -13.26 -0.63
N PHE A 193 -8.01 -13.95 0.44
CA PHE A 193 -6.62 -14.26 0.71
C PHE A 193 -6.32 -15.70 0.34
N VAL A 194 -5.25 -15.91 -0.43
CA VAL A 194 -4.76 -17.22 -0.85
C VAL A 194 -3.45 -17.50 -0.15
N SER A 195 -3.39 -18.57 0.64
CA SER A 195 -2.15 -19.01 1.26
C SER A 195 -1.21 -19.63 0.22
N ARG A 196 0.09 -19.37 0.35
CA ARG A 196 1.12 -20.09 -0.41
C ARG A 196 0.98 -21.60 -0.26
N GLY A 197 1.21 -22.32 -1.36
CA GLY A 197 1.06 -23.77 -1.45
C GLY A 197 -0.38 -24.23 -1.71
N SER A 198 -1.37 -23.34 -1.68
CA SER A 198 -2.76 -23.69 -2.02
C SER A 198 -2.88 -24.03 -3.51
N VAL A 199 -3.72 -25.01 -3.81
CA VAL A 199 -4.08 -25.42 -5.17
C VAL A 199 -5.50 -24.96 -5.45
N HIS A 200 -5.67 -24.12 -6.46
CA HIS A 200 -6.96 -23.52 -6.83
C HIS A 200 -7.28 -23.84 -8.29
N ASP A 201 -8.56 -23.96 -8.60
CA ASP A 201 -9.07 -24.20 -9.95
C ASP A 201 -10.08 -23.13 -10.42
N ASN A 202 -10.29 -22.04 -9.63
CA ASN A 202 -11.28 -20.99 -9.87
C ASN A 202 -10.99 -19.69 -9.07
N ASP A 203 -9.89 -18.98 -9.32
CA ASP A 203 -9.54 -17.77 -8.56
C ASP A 203 -10.43 -16.55 -8.85
N ILE A 204 -11.15 -16.59 -9.98
CA ILE A 204 -11.90 -15.47 -10.52
C ILE A 204 -13.39 -15.80 -10.49
N PRO A 205 -14.19 -15.14 -9.62
CA PRO A 205 -15.63 -15.30 -9.62
C PRO A 205 -16.24 -14.91 -10.98
N THR A 206 -17.22 -15.68 -11.47
CA THR A 206 -17.84 -15.45 -12.80
C THR A 206 -18.56 -14.10 -12.92
N ALA A 207 -18.93 -13.49 -11.80
CA ALA A 207 -19.57 -12.16 -11.76
C ALA A 207 -18.56 -11.00 -11.78
N ALA A 208 -17.26 -11.27 -11.65
CA ALA A 208 -16.23 -10.24 -11.65
C ALA A 208 -16.11 -9.58 -13.04
N GLN A 209 -16.04 -8.26 -13.08
CA GLN A 209 -15.74 -7.47 -14.29
C GLN A 209 -14.27 -7.07 -14.38
N ARG A 210 -13.57 -7.06 -13.24
CA ARG A 210 -12.14 -6.82 -13.14
C ARG A 210 -11.57 -7.51 -11.90
N VAL A 211 -10.40 -8.12 -12.04
CA VAL A 211 -9.68 -8.80 -10.95
C VAL A 211 -8.23 -8.33 -10.91
N PHE A 212 -7.72 -8.15 -9.71
CA PHE A 212 -6.32 -7.92 -9.41
C PHE A 212 -5.83 -9.00 -8.47
N VAL A 213 -4.73 -9.66 -8.80
CA VAL A 213 -4.07 -10.62 -7.91
C VAL A 213 -2.74 -10.02 -7.47
N PHE A 214 -2.59 -9.80 -6.16
CA PHE A 214 -1.39 -9.26 -5.53
C PHE A 214 -0.61 -10.40 -4.85
N GLU A 215 0.43 -10.91 -5.50
CA GLU A 215 1.34 -11.92 -4.94
C GLU A 215 2.41 -11.23 -4.07
N ILE A 216 2.57 -11.70 -2.83
CA ILE A 216 3.46 -11.13 -1.81
C ILE A 216 4.79 -11.91 -1.80
N LEU A 217 5.89 -11.26 -2.18
CA LEU A 217 7.20 -11.88 -2.44
C LEU A 217 8.08 -12.06 -1.19
#